data_AF-A0A1Z8LDG4-F1
#
_entry.id   AF-A0A1Z8LDG4-F1
#
_cell.length_a   1.000
_cell.length_b   1.000
_cell.length_c   1.000
_cell.angle_alpha   90.00
_cell.angle_beta   90.00
_cell.angle_gamma   90.00
#
_symmetry.space_group_name_H-M   'P 1'
#
loop_
_entity.id
_entity.type
_entity.pdbx_description
1 polymer ?
#
loop_
_entity_poly.entity_id
_entity_poly.type
_entity_poly.pdbx_seq_one_letter_code
_entity_poly.pdbx_strand_id
1 'polypeptide(L)'
;MHFSRGNRLSPSIRYLKVSGIFESSISEWEDPLVICSLEIIQSLNKWESNQTQSILLYQKKNRFLNEEIELNNFLPIEFQAFSSKEDFPQFYQWIKLFDNNTYLLGAILIIVASFNSVIVIFIRIIEKKSSISILRAIGMNKPNLYTSFMSLFSPSILTGLGLGNLLAFIFLFSQSQFGWIPLDSKTYYIDKVPISWPWIDFLAANLLIFLALTFTTLITSTILSKIHPSRVLQSQ
;
A
#
# COMPACT_ATOMS: atom_id res chain seq x y z
N MET A 1 -7.67 6.09 31.89
CA MET A 1 -9.14 5.98 31.98
C MET A 1 -9.64 6.77 33.18
N HIS A 2 -10.63 7.65 32.97
CA HIS A 2 -11.28 8.42 34.03
C HIS A 2 -12.23 7.52 34.83
N PHE A 3 -11.82 7.11 36.03
CA PHE A 3 -12.72 6.50 37.01
C PHE A 3 -13.28 7.60 37.91
N SER A 4 -14.39 8.23 37.49
CA SER A 4 -15.14 9.12 38.37
C SER A 4 -15.90 8.28 39.40
N ARG A 5 -15.29 8.03 40.55
CA ARG A 5 -16.04 7.59 41.74
C ARG A 5 -16.60 8.81 42.44
N GLY A 6 -17.90 9.03 42.25
CA GLY A 6 -18.71 9.79 43.19
C GLY A 6 -18.59 9.15 44.58
N ASN A 7 -18.01 9.91 45.50
CA ASN A 7 -18.02 9.74 46.96
C ASN A 7 -17.31 8.51 47.58
N ARG A 8 -16.11 8.78 48.12
CA ARG A 8 -15.43 8.13 49.26
C ARG A 8 -15.51 6.59 49.34
N LEU A 9 -14.52 5.92 48.74
CA LEU A 9 -14.05 4.60 49.18
C LEU A 9 -12.52 4.62 49.16
N SER A 10 -11.89 4.28 50.28
CA SER A 10 -10.45 4.03 50.34
C SER A 10 -10.03 3.09 49.20
N PRO A 11 -8.89 3.33 48.52
CA PRO A 11 -8.47 2.51 47.41
C PRO A 11 -8.33 1.05 47.85
N SER A 12 -8.98 0.12 47.14
CA SER A 12 -8.81 -1.30 47.39
C SER A 12 -7.44 -1.72 46.87
N ILE A 13 -6.48 -1.90 47.77
CA ILE A 13 -5.12 -2.30 47.42
C ILE A 13 -5.08 -3.84 47.35
N ARG A 14 -4.56 -4.37 46.24
CA ARG A 14 -4.24 -5.80 46.07
C ARG A 14 -2.80 -5.94 45.64
N TYR A 15 -2.07 -6.81 46.32
CA TYR A 15 -0.72 -7.20 45.91
C TYR A 15 -0.83 -8.36 44.93
N LEU A 16 -0.26 -8.20 43.74
CA LEU A 16 -0.22 -9.21 42.69
C LEU A 16 1.23 -9.56 42.40
N LYS A 17 1.48 -10.82 42.03
CA LYS A 17 2.78 -11.25 41.53
C LYS A 17 2.82 -11.00 40.03
N VAL A 18 3.85 -10.30 39.57
CA VAL A 18 4.10 -10.09 38.13
C VAL A 18 4.48 -11.43 37.49
N SER A 19 3.68 -11.88 36.53
CA SER A 19 3.90 -13.12 35.77
C SER A 19 4.75 -12.91 34.52
N GLY A 20 4.68 -11.73 33.91
CA GLY A 20 5.43 -11.35 32.73
C GLY A 20 5.24 -9.87 32.41
N ILE A 21 6.10 -9.37 31.54
CA ILE A 21 6.03 -8.02 30.98
C ILE A 21 5.89 -8.24 29.47
N PHE A 22 4.89 -7.60 28.87
CA PHE A 22 4.74 -7.57 27.42
C PHE A 22 5.16 -6.19 26.93
N GLU A 23 5.75 -6.16 25.75
CA GLU A 23 6.12 -4.93 25.06
C GLU A 23 5.46 -5.01 23.69
N SER A 24 4.70 -3.99 23.33
CA SER A 24 4.22 -3.78 21.97
C SER A 24 4.95 -2.57 21.39
N SER A 25 4.92 -2.38 20.08
CA SER A 25 5.56 -1.23 19.44
C SER A 25 4.79 0.09 19.68
N ILE A 26 3.90 0.15 20.69
CA ILE A 26 2.97 1.25 20.95
C ILE A 26 2.95 1.59 22.44
N SER A 27 3.98 2.32 22.87
CA SER A 27 4.18 2.69 24.29
C SER A 27 2.98 3.45 24.90
N GLU A 28 2.31 4.29 24.11
CA GLU A 28 1.17 5.11 24.59
C GLU A 28 -0.03 4.28 25.05
N TRP A 29 -0.16 3.03 24.57
CA TRP A 29 -1.25 2.12 24.96
C TRP A 29 -0.84 1.17 26.09
N GLU A 30 0.45 0.97 26.30
CA GLU A 30 1.02 0.05 27.29
C GLU A 30 1.17 0.65 28.67
N ASP A 31 1.61 1.90 28.75
CA ASP A 31 1.95 2.54 30.02
C ASP A 31 0.83 2.46 31.10
N PRO A 32 -0.47 2.59 30.75
CA PRO A 32 -1.55 2.40 31.73
C PRO A 32 -2.14 0.98 31.77
N LEU A 33 -1.70 0.04 30.94
CA LEU A 33 -2.36 -1.26 30.76
C LEU A 33 -1.78 -2.33 31.70
N VAL A 34 -2.66 -2.89 32.54
CA VAL A 34 -2.34 -4.06 33.36
C VAL A 34 -3.30 -5.19 33.00
N ILE A 35 -2.74 -6.30 32.54
CA ILE A 35 -3.52 -7.51 32.20
C ILE A 35 -3.49 -8.45 33.41
N CYS A 36 -4.68 -8.82 33.90
CA CYS A 36 -4.83 -9.79 34.99
C CYS A 36 -6.06 -10.66 34.77
N SER A 37 -6.28 -11.64 35.65
CA SER A 37 -7.40 -12.56 35.50
C SER A 37 -8.74 -11.82 35.71
N LEU A 38 -9.77 -12.26 34.98
CA LEU A 38 -11.11 -11.64 35.05
C LEU A 38 -11.68 -11.69 36.46
N GLU A 39 -11.42 -12.76 37.20
CA GLU A 39 -11.91 -12.97 38.57
C GLU A 39 -11.33 -11.92 39.53
N ILE A 40 -10.07 -11.52 39.35
CA ILE A 40 -9.45 -10.45 40.14
C ILE A 40 -10.17 -9.13 39.88
N ILE A 41 -10.42 -8.79 38.62
CA ILE A 41 -11.12 -7.56 38.23
C ILE A 41 -12.55 -7.56 38.77
N GLN A 42 -13.27 -8.68 38.63
CA GLN A 42 -14.62 -8.84 39.18
C GLN A 42 -14.62 -8.64 40.70
N SER A 43 -13.66 -9.23 41.42
CA SER A 43 -13.54 -9.07 42.87
C SER A 43 -13.23 -7.61 43.30
N LEU A 44 -12.40 -6.90 42.53
CA LEU A 44 -12.04 -5.50 42.78
C LEU A 44 -13.22 -4.55 42.55
N ASN A 45 -14.04 -4.84 41.54
CA ASN A 45 -15.21 -4.07 41.18
C ASN A 45 -16.49 -4.50 41.92
N LYS A 46 -16.43 -5.58 42.71
CA LYS A 46 -17.59 -6.22 43.37
C LYS A 46 -18.66 -6.66 42.37
N TRP A 47 -18.22 -7.19 41.23
CA TRP A 47 -19.08 -7.76 40.20
C TRP A 47 -19.42 -9.22 40.51
N GLU A 48 -20.59 -9.65 40.02
CA GLU A 48 -20.98 -11.05 40.00
C GLU A 48 -20.18 -11.82 38.93
N SER A 49 -20.14 -13.16 39.03
CA SER A 49 -19.36 -14.00 38.11
C SER A 49 -19.80 -13.90 36.65
N ASN A 50 -21.04 -13.47 36.39
CA ASN A 50 -21.62 -13.25 35.07
C ASN A 50 -21.48 -11.81 34.57
N GLN A 51 -20.87 -10.91 35.34
CA GLN A 51 -20.75 -9.49 34.99
C GLN A 51 -19.36 -9.19 34.42
N THR A 52 -19.36 -8.52 33.26
CA THR A 52 -18.16 -8.07 32.57
C THR A 52 -18.44 -6.72 31.92
N GLN A 53 -17.43 -5.87 31.80
CA GLN A 53 -17.59 -4.58 31.11
C GLN A 53 -17.81 -4.72 29.60
N SER A 54 -17.08 -5.64 28.96
CA SER A 54 -17.15 -5.85 27.51
C SER A 54 -16.75 -7.28 27.15
N ILE A 55 -17.21 -7.74 26.00
CA ILE A 55 -16.87 -9.03 25.41
C ILE A 55 -16.20 -8.75 24.08
N LEU A 56 -14.96 -9.22 23.93
CA LEU A 56 -14.22 -9.12 22.68
C LEU A 56 -14.54 -10.32 21.80
N LEU A 57 -15.15 -10.06 20.65
CA LEU A 57 -15.44 -11.08 19.64
C LEU A 57 -14.30 -11.09 18.61
N TYR A 58 -13.58 -12.21 18.52
CA TYR A 58 -12.49 -12.38 17.56
C TYR A 58 -12.96 -13.18 16.35
N GLN A 59 -13.02 -12.53 15.18
CA GLN A 59 -13.42 -13.16 13.93
C GLN A 59 -12.20 -13.35 13.00
N LYS A 60 -11.92 -14.61 12.66
CA LYS A 60 -10.75 -14.99 11.84
C LYS A 60 -10.91 -14.71 10.34
N LYS A 61 -12.14 -14.54 9.83
CA LYS A 61 -12.42 -14.29 8.40
C LYS A 61 -13.32 -13.08 8.22
N ASN A 62 -12.78 -12.09 7.51
CA ASN A 62 -13.43 -10.87 7.08
C ASN A 62 -14.43 -11.19 5.94
N ARG A 63 -15.52 -11.90 6.26
CA ARG A 63 -16.49 -12.36 5.25
C ARG A 63 -17.68 -11.41 5.09
N PHE A 64 -17.93 -10.49 6.02
CA PHE A 64 -19.06 -9.59 5.93
C PHE A 64 -18.64 -8.14 6.16
N LEU A 65 -18.98 -7.29 5.19
CA LEU A 65 -19.02 -5.85 5.37
C LEU A 65 -20.29 -5.55 6.18
N ASN A 66 -20.17 -4.77 7.27
CA ASN A 66 -21.29 -4.33 8.15
C ASN A 66 -21.71 -5.31 9.27
N GLU A 67 -20.80 -6.14 9.79
CA GLU A 67 -21.06 -7.05 10.92
C GLU A 67 -21.61 -6.32 12.16
N GLU A 68 -21.19 -5.08 12.44
CA GLU A 68 -21.69 -4.28 13.57
C GLU A 68 -23.19 -4.00 13.48
N ILE A 69 -23.69 -3.68 12.28
CA ILE A 69 -25.10 -3.35 12.07
C ILE A 69 -25.94 -4.62 12.22
N GLU A 70 -25.45 -5.76 11.71
CA GLU A 70 -26.13 -7.03 11.87
C GLU A 70 -26.12 -7.51 13.32
N LEU A 71 -24.97 -7.43 14.02
CA LEU A 71 -24.86 -7.79 15.44
C LEU A 71 -25.75 -6.92 16.33
N ASN A 72 -25.76 -5.60 16.12
CA ASN A 72 -26.61 -4.69 16.89
C ASN A 72 -28.11 -4.99 16.73
N ASN A 73 -28.54 -5.57 15.60
CA ASN A 73 -29.94 -5.98 15.42
C ASN A 73 -30.33 -7.23 16.22
N PHE A 74 -29.36 -8.08 16.57
CA PHE A 74 -29.59 -9.30 17.37
C PHE A 74 -29.33 -9.10 18.87
N LEU A 75 -28.68 -8.00 19.24
CA LEU A 75 -28.35 -7.69 20.62
C LEU A 75 -29.52 -7.00 21.34
N PRO A 76 -29.71 -7.27 22.64
CA PRO A 76 -30.63 -6.49 23.46
C PRO A 76 -30.24 -5.01 23.47
N ILE A 77 -31.21 -4.12 23.70
CA ILE A 77 -31.03 -2.65 23.68
C ILE A 77 -29.97 -2.18 24.69
N GLU A 78 -29.72 -2.95 25.74
CA GLU A 78 -28.71 -2.68 26.75
C GLU A 78 -27.28 -2.91 26.27
N PHE A 79 -27.10 -3.61 25.14
CA PHE A 79 -25.79 -3.92 24.56
C PHE A 79 -25.59 -3.16 23.25
N GLN A 80 -24.39 -2.63 23.08
CA GLN A 80 -23.95 -2.01 21.85
C GLN A 80 -22.65 -2.67 21.39
N ALA A 81 -22.66 -3.18 20.16
CA ALA A 81 -21.46 -3.65 19.48
C ALA A 81 -20.75 -2.44 18.85
N PHE A 82 -19.45 -2.35 19.13
CA PHE A 82 -18.54 -1.36 18.56
C PHE A 82 -17.52 -2.04 17.66
N SER A 83 -17.15 -1.37 16.58
CA SER A 83 -16.03 -1.78 15.75
C SER A 83 -14.70 -1.48 16.42
N SER A 84 -13.67 -2.25 16.09
CA SER A 84 -12.28 -1.79 16.29
C SER A 84 -12.00 -0.45 15.58
N LYS A 85 -12.72 -0.14 14.50
CA LYS A 85 -12.64 1.17 13.81
C LYS A 85 -13.19 2.33 14.62
N GLU A 86 -14.20 2.07 15.44
CA GLU A 86 -14.88 3.06 16.28
C GLU A 86 -14.13 3.27 17.58
N ASP A 87 -13.54 2.20 18.13
CA ASP A 87 -12.67 2.26 19.31
C ASP A 87 -11.36 3.00 19.03
N PHE A 88 -10.81 2.86 17.82
CA PHE A 88 -9.51 3.44 17.43
C PHE A 88 -9.59 4.30 16.16
N PRO A 89 -10.41 5.37 16.13
CA PRO A 89 -10.68 6.12 14.91
C PRO A 89 -9.44 6.84 14.39
N GLN A 90 -8.57 7.34 15.27
CA GLN A 90 -7.33 8.02 14.90
C GLN A 90 -6.35 7.07 14.20
N PHE A 91 -6.19 5.85 14.71
CA PHE A 91 -5.33 4.83 14.12
C PHE A 91 -5.82 4.43 12.71
N TYR A 92 -7.12 4.19 12.54
CA TYR A 92 -7.69 3.87 11.23
C TYR A 92 -7.67 5.06 10.25
N GLN A 93 -7.85 6.30 10.73
CA GLN A 93 -7.67 7.50 9.89
C GLN A 93 -6.23 7.64 9.42
N TRP A 94 -5.27 7.41 10.29
CA TRP A 94 -3.85 7.39 9.96
C TRP A 94 -3.55 6.34 8.88
N ILE A 95 -4.02 5.09 9.03
CA ILE A 95 -3.88 4.04 7.99
C ILE A 95 -4.46 4.51 6.64
N LYS A 96 -5.66 5.11 6.65
CA LYS A 96 -6.29 5.62 5.42
C LYS A 96 -5.46 6.71 4.72
N LEU A 97 -4.74 7.55 5.47
CA LEU A 97 -3.85 8.55 4.88
C LEU A 97 -2.70 7.88 4.11
N PHE A 98 -2.13 6.79 4.61
CA PHE A 98 -1.10 6.02 3.89
C PHE A 98 -1.63 5.37 2.62
N ASP A 99 -2.82 4.76 2.67
CA ASP A 99 -3.43 4.15 1.49
C ASP A 99 -3.62 5.18 0.37
N ASN A 100 -4.21 6.34 0.70
CA ASN A 100 -4.44 7.40 -0.28
C ASN A 100 -3.14 7.99 -0.84
N ASN A 101 -2.14 8.20 0.03
CA ASN A 101 -0.84 8.71 -0.39
C ASN A 101 -0.11 7.74 -1.33
N THR A 102 -0.24 6.43 -1.10
CA THR A 102 0.36 5.41 -1.96
C THR A 102 -0.20 5.47 -3.38
N TYR A 103 -1.52 5.61 -3.54
CA TYR A 103 -2.12 5.79 -4.86
C TYR A 103 -1.70 7.10 -5.54
N LEU A 104 -1.65 8.20 -4.78
CA LEU A 104 -1.26 9.51 -5.29
C LEU A 104 0.20 9.50 -5.79
N LEU A 105 1.13 8.98 -4.99
CA LEU A 105 2.53 8.85 -5.37
C LEU A 105 2.70 7.90 -6.57
N GLY A 106 1.98 6.78 -6.59
CA GLY A 106 1.96 5.86 -7.73
C GLY A 106 1.55 6.54 -9.03
N ALA A 107 0.50 7.37 -9.00
CA ALA A 107 0.04 8.13 -10.16
C ALA A 107 1.11 9.12 -10.65
N ILE A 108 1.76 9.86 -9.73
CA ILE A 108 2.86 10.79 -10.07
C ILE A 108 4.02 10.03 -10.73
N LEU A 109 4.42 8.88 -10.20
CA LEU A 109 5.50 8.07 -10.77
C LEU A 109 5.19 7.61 -12.20
N ILE A 110 3.95 7.22 -12.47
CA ILE A 110 3.52 6.83 -13.83
C ILE A 110 3.55 8.03 -14.78
N ILE A 111 3.15 9.21 -14.32
CA ILE A 111 3.22 10.44 -15.11
C ILE A 111 4.68 10.77 -15.46
N VAL A 112 5.56 10.77 -14.45
CA VAL A 112 7.00 11.02 -14.65
C VAL A 112 7.62 9.99 -15.60
N ALA A 113 7.31 8.71 -15.41
CA ALA A 113 7.76 7.63 -16.29
C ALA A 113 7.25 7.79 -17.73
N SER A 114 6.01 8.26 -17.89
CA SER A 114 5.41 8.53 -19.21
C SER A 114 6.14 9.66 -19.93
N PHE A 115 6.39 10.79 -19.26
CA PHE A 115 7.17 11.88 -19.83
C PHE A 115 8.58 11.45 -20.23
N ASN A 116 9.26 10.71 -19.36
CA ASN A 116 10.59 10.20 -19.66
C ASN A 116 10.57 9.23 -20.86
N SER A 117 9.53 8.41 -20.96
CA SER A 117 9.35 7.50 -22.09
C SER A 117 9.25 8.25 -23.42
N VAL A 118 8.60 9.43 -23.46
CA VAL A 118 8.55 10.26 -24.68
C VAL A 118 9.96 10.60 -25.18
N ILE A 119 10.84 11.01 -24.28
CA ILE A 119 12.23 11.40 -24.60
C ILE A 119 13.01 10.19 -25.13
N VAL A 120 12.91 9.05 -24.44
CA VAL A 120 13.59 7.81 -24.84
C VAL A 120 13.11 7.34 -26.22
N ILE A 121 11.80 7.39 -26.47
CA ILE A 121 11.20 7.05 -27.77
C ILE A 121 11.73 7.98 -28.86
N PHE A 122 11.77 9.29 -28.60
CA PHE A 122 12.26 10.28 -29.54
C PHE A 122 13.70 9.99 -29.99
N ILE A 123 14.60 9.73 -29.04
CA ILE A 123 16.00 9.38 -29.33
C ILE A 123 16.09 8.09 -30.14
N ARG A 124 15.37 7.03 -29.74
CA ARG A 124 15.36 5.75 -30.46
C ARG A 124 14.88 5.86 -31.90
N ILE A 125 13.93 6.75 -32.18
CA ILE A 125 13.44 7.01 -33.54
C ILE A 125 14.56 7.61 -34.41
N ILE A 126 15.31 8.58 -33.88
CA ILE A 126 16.41 9.21 -34.60
C ILE A 126 17.50 8.18 -34.92
N GLU A 127 17.89 7.36 -33.95
CA GLU A 127 18.90 6.30 -34.14
C GLU A 127 18.50 5.30 -35.23
N LYS A 128 17.22 4.89 -35.25
CA LYS A 128 16.72 3.87 -36.19
C LYS A 128 16.29 4.43 -37.56
N LYS A 129 16.19 5.75 -37.71
CA LYS A 129 15.81 6.40 -38.98
C LYS A 129 16.74 5.99 -40.13
N SER A 130 18.05 5.89 -39.88
CA SER A 130 19.03 5.49 -40.90
C SER A 130 18.77 4.06 -41.40
N SER A 131 18.60 3.10 -40.48
CA SER A 131 18.31 1.71 -40.82
C SER A 131 17.00 1.55 -41.60
N ILE A 132 15.94 2.27 -41.22
CA ILE A 132 14.64 2.23 -41.91
C ILE A 132 14.75 2.79 -43.33
N SER A 133 15.54 3.86 -43.53
CA SER A 133 15.80 4.44 -44.86
C SER A 133 16.56 3.47 -45.77
N ILE A 134 17.56 2.75 -45.25
CA ILE A 134 18.28 1.70 -46.00
C ILE A 134 17.32 0.60 -46.40
N LEU A 135 16.51 0.06 -45.47
CA LEU A 135 15.52 -0.97 -45.77
C LEU A 135 14.50 -0.53 -46.83
N ARG A 136 14.12 0.76 -46.87
CA ARG A 136 13.29 1.31 -47.94
C ARG A 136 14.02 1.35 -49.30
N ALA A 137 15.31 1.67 -49.32
CA ALA A 137 16.10 1.73 -50.55
C ALA A 137 16.27 0.35 -51.22
N ILE A 138 16.32 -0.73 -50.43
CA ILE A 138 16.36 -2.13 -50.92
C ILE A 138 14.96 -2.74 -51.21
N GLY A 139 13.91 -1.92 -51.25
CA GLY A 139 12.59 -2.35 -51.75
C GLY A 139 11.57 -2.77 -50.68
N MET A 140 11.81 -2.47 -49.40
CA MET A 140 10.80 -2.69 -48.37
C MET A 140 9.57 -1.81 -48.63
N ASN A 141 8.45 -2.44 -49.02
CA ASN A 141 7.15 -1.77 -49.13
C ASN A 141 6.75 -1.19 -47.77
N LYS A 142 5.96 -0.12 -47.75
CA LYS A 142 5.60 0.69 -46.56
C LYS A 142 5.51 -0.20 -45.32
N PRO A 143 6.49 -0.17 -44.40
CA PRO A 143 6.33 -0.90 -43.16
C PRO A 143 5.11 -0.31 -42.50
N ASN A 144 4.21 -1.15 -41.98
CA ASN A 144 3.23 -0.66 -41.02
C ASN A 144 4.06 -0.06 -39.88
N LEU A 145 4.18 1.27 -39.84
CA LEU A 145 5.01 1.99 -38.87
C LEU A 145 4.68 1.48 -37.46
N TYR A 146 3.40 1.21 -37.21
CA TYR A 146 2.88 0.58 -36.00
C TYR A 146 3.52 -0.77 -35.65
N THR A 147 3.65 -1.72 -36.58
CA THR A 147 4.19 -3.06 -36.30
C THR A 147 5.71 -3.05 -36.10
N SER A 148 6.43 -2.22 -36.87
CA SER A 148 7.87 -2.04 -36.71
C SER A 148 8.21 -1.26 -35.44
N PHE A 149 7.37 -0.33 -35.00
CA PHE A 149 7.55 0.36 -33.73
C PHE A 149 7.26 -0.55 -32.55
N MET A 150 6.11 -1.23 -32.52
CA MET A 150 5.73 -2.09 -31.38
C MET A 150 6.78 -3.17 -31.09
N SER A 151 7.37 -3.75 -32.14
CA SER A 151 8.43 -4.77 -32.03
C SER A 151 9.76 -4.22 -31.50
N LEU A 152 10.06 -2.94 -31.69
CA LEU A 152 11.26 -2.30 -31.12
C LEU A 152 11.09 -1.89 -29.64
N PHE A 153 9.86 -1.61 -29.20
CA PHE A 153 9.59 -1.08 -27.86
C PHE A 153 9.24 -2.16 -26.83
N SER A 154 8.56 -3.22 -27.25
CA SER A 154 8.16 -4.33 -26.37
C SER A 154 9.33 -4.91 -25.55
N PRO A 155 10.53 -5.15 -26.13
CA PRO A 155 11.65 -5.67 -25.35
C PRO A 155 12.13 -4.70 -24.26
N SER A 156 12.19 -3.39 -24.54
CA SER A 156 12.68 -2.40 -23.58
C SER A 156 11.79 -2.28 -22.35
N ILE A 157 10.46 -2.28 -22.56
CA ILE A 157 9.48 -2.23 -21.47
C ILE A 157 9.60 -3.50 -20.62
N LEU A 158 9.70 -4.67 -21.25
CA LEU A 158 9.83 -5.95 -20.55
C LEU A 158 11.14 -6.04 -19.76
N THR A 159 12.27 -5.63 -20.34
CA THR A 159 13.55 -5.62 -19.62
C THR A 159 13.56 -4.62 -18.47
N GLY A 160 12.93 -3.45 -18.65
CA GLY A 160 12.80 -2.43 -17.61
C GLY A 160 11.94 -2.92 -16.44
N LEU A 161 10.78 -3.52 -16.73
CA LEU A 161 9.93 -4.15 -15.71
C LEU A 161 10.66 -5.29 -15.01
N GLY A 162 11.36 -6.15 -15.75
CA GLY A 162 12.12 -7.26 -15.18
C GLY A 162 13.22 -6.79 -14.22
N LEU A 163 14.07 -5.85 -14.65
CA LEU A 163 15.13 -5.29 -13.81
C LEU A 163 14.58 -4.48 -12.63
N GLY A 164 13.52 -3.70 -12.85
CA GLY A 164 12.86 -2.93 -11.79
C GLY A 164 12.27 -3.83 -10.71
N ASN A 165 11.57 -4.89 -11.10
CA ASN A 165 11.04 -5.88 -10.16
C ASN A 165 12.16 -6.63 -9.43
N LEU A 166 13.25 -6.97 -10.10
CA LEU A 166 14.41 -7.61 -9.47
C LEU A 166 15.03 -6.70 -8.41
N LEU A 167 15.23 -5.42 -8.73
CA LEU A 167 15.74 -4.43 -7.77
C LEU A 167 14.77 -4.21 -6.60
N ALA A 168 13.47 -4.09 -6.88
CA ALA A 168 12.45 -3.95 -5.84
C ALA A 168 12.42 -5.18 -4.92
N PHE A 169 12.51 -6.39 -5.48
CA PHE A 169 12.53 -7.62 -4.72
C PHE A 169 13.75 -7.71 -3.81
N ILE A 170 14.95 -7.40 -4.32
CA ILE A 170 16.18 -7.35 -3.51
C ILE A 170 16.04 -6.35 -2.37
N PHE A 171 15.50 -5.16 -2.65
CA PHE A 171 15.34 -4.12 -1.65
C PHE A 171 14.33 -4.50 -0.56
N LEU A 172 13.15 -4.98 -0.95
CA LEU A 172 12.11 -5.44 -0.03
C LEU A 172 12.57 -6.66 0.78
N PHE A 173 13.25 -7.62 0.14
CA PHE A 173 13.79 -8.77 0.85
C PHE A 173 14.86 -8.34 1.87
N SER A 174 15.77 -7.44 1.49
CA SER A 174 16.77 -6.88 2.40
C SER A 174 16.13 -6.17 3.61
N GLN A 175 15.14 -5.30 3.37
CA GLN A 175 14.41 -4.63 4.45
C GLN A 175 13.66 -5.63 5.34
N SER A 176 13.11 -6.71 4.78
CA SER A 176 12.41 -7.74 5.54
C SER A 176 13.34 -8.50 6.49
N GLN A 177 14.60 -8.71 6.11
CA GLN A 177 15.58 -9.44 6.92
C GLN A 177 16.31 -8.52 7.90
N PHE A 178 16.77 -7.36 7.44
CA PHE A 178 17.66 -6.49 8.21
C PHE A 178 16.94 -5.35 8.93
N GLY A 179 15.74 -4.94 8.49
CA GLY A 179 14.98 -3.87 9.16
C GLY A 179 15.70 -2.51 9.25
N TRP A 180 16.67 -2.27 8.38
CA TRP A 180 17.53 -1.09 8.28
C TRP A 180 16.82 0.26 8.13
N ILE A 181 15.53 0.29 7.80
CA ILE A 181 14.67 1.49 7.89
C ILE A 181 13.86 1.41 9.18
N PRO A 182 14.34 2.02 10.29
CA PRO A 182 13.58 2.15 11.53
C PRO A 182 12.50 3.22 11.38
N LEU A 183 11.43 3.06 12.15
CA LEU A 183 10.37 4.04 12.31
C LEU A 183 10.34 4.50 13.76
N ASP A 184 9.96 5.76 13.98
CA ASP A 184 9.68 6.26 15.33
C ASP A 184 8.34 5.68 15.78
N SER A 185 8.38 4.75 16.73
CA SER A 185 7.20 4.04 17.25
C SER A 185 6.15 4.96 17.85
N LYS A 186 6.57 6.11 18.39
CA LYS A 186 5.66 7.15 18.88
C LYS A 186 4.83 7.78 17.78
N THR A 187 5.40 7.91 16.59
CA THR A 187 4.74 8.57 15.45
C THR A 187 4.03 7.57 14.55
N TYR A 188 4.58 6.36 14.40
CA TYR A 188 4.16 5.38 13.40
C TYR A 188 3.52 4.10 13.98
N TYR A 189 3.45 3.94 15.31
CA TYR A 189 2.87 2.76 15.96
C TYR A 189 3.55 1.41 15.63
N ILE A 190 4.70 1.45 14.94
CA ILE A 190 5.50 0.30 14.52
C ILE A 190 6.99 0.68 14.54
N ASP A 191 7.87 -0.24 14.93
CA ASP A 191 9.31 0.02 15.05
C ASP A 191 10.06 -0.05 13.70
N LYS A 192 9.49 -0.79 12.76
CA LYS A 192 10.06 -1.00 11.41
C LYS A 192 8.96 -1.16 10.39
N VAL A 193 9.24 -0.79 9.15
CA VAL A 193 8.30 -0.95 8.03
C VAL A 193 8.04 -2.46 7.83
N PRO A 194 6.81 -2.96 8.08
CA PRO A 194 6.46 -4.33 7.81
C PRO A 194 6.36 -4.55 6.31
N ILE A 195 6.90 -5.67 5.82
CA ILE A 195 6.83 -6.04 4.41
C ILE A 195 5.87 -7.21 4.26
N SER A 196 4.81 -6.97 3.51
CA SER A 196 3.89 -7.99 3.03
C SER A 196 4.20 -8.32 1.57
N TRP A 197 3.88 -9.54 1.15
CA TRP A 197 4.06 -10.00 -0.23
C TRP A 197 2.70 -10.28 -0.89
N PRO A 198 1.87 -9.25 -1.12
CA PRO A 198 0.60 -9.43 -1.82
C PRO A 198 0.86 -9.61 -3.32
N TRP A 199 1.03 -10.87 -3.75
CA TRP A 199 1.32 -11.19 -5.15
C TRP A 199 0.28 -10.65 -6.13
N ILE A 200 -1.00 -10.57 -5.72
CA ILE A 200 -2.07 -10.00 -6.55
C ILE A 200 -1.85 -8.51 -6.82
N ASP A 201 -1.52 -7.73 -5.79
CA ASP A 201 -1.31 -6.29 -5.92
C ASP A 201 -0.03 -6.01 -6.73
N PHE A 202 0.99 -6.86 -6.56
CA PHE A 202 2.22 -6.79 -7.34
C PHE A 202 1.97 -7.05 -8.84
N LEU A 203 1.17 -8.07 -9.17
CA LEU A 203 0.78 -8.34 -10.56
C LEU A 203 -0.09 -7.21 -11.13
N ALA A 204 -1.05 -6.71 -10.35
CA ALA A 204 -1.91 -5.62 -10.75
C ALA A 204 -1.12 -4.32 -11.04
N ALA A 205 -0.16 -3.98 -10.18
CA ALA A 205 0.73 -2.84 -10.37
C ALA A 205 1.58 -3.00 -11.64
N ASN A 206 2.18 -4.18 -11.86
CA ASN A 206 2.96 -4.47 -13.05
C ASN A 206 2.14 -4.36 -14.33
N LEU A 207 0.92 -4.91 -14.33
CA LEU A 207 0.01 -4.83 -15.46
C LEU A 207 -0.38 -3.37 -15.75
N LEU A 208 -0.68 -2.59 -14.71
CA LEU A 208 -1.05 -1.19 -14.82
C LEU A 208 0.10 -0.37 -15.43
N ILE A 209 1.33 -0.54 -14.94
CA ILE A 209 2.53 0.14 -15.47
C ILE A 209 2.76 -0.28 -16.92
N PHE A 210 2.66 -1.57 -17.23
CA PHE A 210 2.83 -2.07 -18.60
C PHE A 210 1.82 -1.45 -19.56
N LEU A 211 0.54 -1.40 -19.18
CA LEU A 211 -0.52 -0.78 -19.98
C LEU A 211 -0.30 0.72 -20.14
N ALA A 212 0.03 1.43 -19.06
CA ALA A 212 0.28 2.87 -19.09
C ALA A 212 1.44 3.22 -20.03
N LEU A 213 2.57 2.52 -19.92
CA LEU A 213 3.74 2.76 -20.78
C LEU A 213 3.47 2.36 -22.24
N THR A 214 2.74 1.27 -22.47
CA THR A 214 2.33 0.88 -23.82
C THR A 214 1.44 1.96 -24.45
N PHE A 215 0.47 2.48 -23.70
CA PHE A 215 -0.42 3.54 -24.16
C PHE A 215 0.33 4.84 -24.46
N THR A 216 1.21 5.28 -23.56
CA THR A 216 2.09 6.43 -23.80
C THR A 216 2.92 6.23 -25.06
N THR A 217 3.51 5.04 -25.25
CA THR A 217 4.32 4.73 -26.44
C THR A 217 3.52 4.82 -27.74
N LEU A 218 2.29 4.31 -27.74
CA LEU A 218 1.38 4.39 -28.89
C LEU A 218 1.04 5.83 -29.23
N ILE A 219 0.69 6.64 -28.22
CA ILE A 219 0.40 8.07 -28.41
C ILE A 219 1.62 8.78 -28.99
N THR A 220 2.79 8.62 -28.37
CA THR A 220 4.03 9.27 -28.83
C THR A 220 4.39 8.86 -30.25
N SER A 221 4.30 7.56 -30.59
CA SER A 221 4.57 7.07 -31.94
C SER A 221 3.61 7.67 -32.98
N THR A 222 2.33 7.82 -32.66
CA THR A 222 1.36 8.42 -33.59
C THR A 222 1.65 9.90 -33.84
N ILE A 223 1.96 10.67 -32.78
CA ILE A 223 2.32 12.08 -32.87
C ILE A 223 3.57 12.25 -33.75
N LEU A 224 4.62 11.48 -33.47
CA LEU A 224 5.88 11.54 -34.21
C LEU A 224 5.75 11.11 -35.67
N SER A 225 4.90 10.14 -35.99
CA SER A 225 4.66 9.72 -37.37
C SER A 225 4.00 10.79 -38.24
N LYS A 226 3.23 11.70 -37.64
CA LYS A 226 2.58 12.84 -38.33
C LYS A 226 3.53 13.99 -38.59
N ILE A 227 4.64 14.07 -37.86
CA ILE A 227 5.71 15.05 -38.11
C ILE A 227 6.52 14.55 -39.31
N HIS A 228 6.01 14.82 -40.52
CA HIS A 228 6.65 14.43 -41.78
C HIS A 228 8.13 14.86 -41.80
N PRO A 229 9.09 13.91 -41.87
CA PRO A 229 10.52 14.21 -41.91
C PRO A 229 10.97 14.90 -43.21
N SER A 230 10.08 15.10 -44.18
CA SER A 230 10.41 15.60 -45.52
C SER A 230 10.61 17.12 -45.59
N ARG A 231 10.23 17.90 -44.57
CA ARG A 231 10.49 19.35 -44.55
C ARG A 231 11.86 19.74 -44.02
N VAL A 232 12.61 18.82 -43.41
CA VAL A 232 13.95 19.11 -42.85
C VAL A 232 15.07 18.92 -43.88
N LEU A 233 14.80 18.25 -45.02
CA LEU A 233 15.79 17.98 -46.06
C LEU A 233 15.84 19.05 -47.18
N GLN A 234 15.12 20.17 -47.05
CA GLN A 234 15.19 21.29 -48.01
C GLN A 234 15.90 22.53 -47.46
N SER A 235 16.48 22.48 -46.26
CA SER A 235 17.19 23.62 -45.64
C SER A 235 18.64 23.32 -45.24
N GLN A 236 19.29 22.35 -45.89
CA GLN A 236 20.75 22.18 -45.85
C GLN A 236 21.28 21.92 -47.25
#